data_AF-A0A094EJD6-F1
#
_entry.id   AF-A0A094EJD6-F1
#
_cell.length_a   1.000
_cell.length_b   1.000
_cell.length_c   1.000
_cell.angle_alpha   90.00
_cell.angle_beta   90.00
_cell.angle_gamma   90.00
#
_symmetry.space_group_name_H-M   'P 1'
#
loop_
_entity.id
_entity.type
_entity.pdbx_description
1 polymer ?
#
loop_
_entity_poly.entity_id
_entity_poly.type
_entity_poly.pdbx_seq_one_letter_code
_entity_poly.pdbx_strand_id
1 'polypeptide(L)'
;MSIDTPELTRLETLPTEILYAVIDHLPVWQIKNLSCASKRLRQACLSTLFRHVKFEFSQAGIEGLNDLLKSNICGYIASFTYEITELLKPEILDFDRFRSDILTPDNHVDQAKDLYDARYGTDEFHSYMAIYTTVHGICREQRSIVDEGADLILSSVFCALPLLQEVRLSFSEVLEDQGWLLIPDMVIKNEFYKHHLQVVSSAIQRARSAGVAIHSISLLDFELPFHDPWEEPNLGPLSESLRQLVKNVNVLRLREVSERVLEVLSHCAFDLHQLDLCGVVAPEKVIKDFFETNKKSIRSIGFHEVEILGNSISFPARLLHFFILPLITSTADQITSEGVEMVTFRNEKQRLCYLRCTSSGPIILQDPRNGNISGTSTSDLESLEKEMERLRLQAQVTPKATATTMAHRRCLVDFKEQQSAGHHQMIPVVDHTPQFSAAKCHANQERAKWRTECREKLANHIHSQLGLAILPIDVKLVTKPEDLYQWSISTAGKAVLFNKQLSKHSTGAYIYLCNGVGVHFKAVLGKGAADYDPEMRLVTSIAAFDAPEKSIEHPSSDTIAEEWREKFNAEVATREALEIEMIEIKGENAELLTEMEALHEENEH
;
A
#
# COMPACT_ATOMS: atom_id res chain seq x y z
N MET A 1 -65.53 3.28 -8.12
CA MET A 1 -64.30 3.36 -7.29
C MET A 1 -63.13 3.14 -8.21
N SER A 2 -62.55 4.25 -8.69
CA SER A 2 -61.32 4.23 -9.48
C SER A 2 -60.18 4.05 -8.50
N ILE A 3 -59.42 2.97 -8.62
CA ILE A 3 -58.19 2.80 -7.85
C ILE A 3 -57.15 3.63 -8.58
N ASP A 4 -56.77 4.75 -7.98
CA ASP A 4 -55.67 5.59 -8.44
C ASP A 4 -54.38 4.75 -8.46
N THR A 5 -54.03 4.24 -9.64
CA THR A 5 -52.68 3.75 -9.90
C THR A 5 -51.74 4.95 -9.77
N PRO A 6 -50.74 4.92 -8.87
CA PRO A 6 -49.78 6.01 -8.77
C PRO A 6 -49.11 6.16 -10.13
N GLU A 7 -49.08 7.37 -10.67
CA GLU A 7 -48.38 7.69 -11.92
C GLU A 7 -46.92 7.26 -11.78
N LEU A 8 -46.59 6.08 -12.31
CA LEU A 8 -45.22 5.62 -12.47
C LEU A 8 -44.46 6.72 -13.19
N THR A 9 -43.30 7.11 -12.68
CA THR A 9 -42.46 8.09 -13.35
C THR A 9 -42.21 7.62 -14.79
N ARG A 10 -42.21 8.54 -15.77
CA ARG A 10 -42.03 8.20 -17.21
C ARG A 10 -40.85 7.25 -17.45
N LEU A 11 -39.81 7.33 -16.62
CA LEU A 11 -38.63 6.49 -16.69
C LEU A 11 -38.93 5.00 -16.44
N GLU A 12 -39.83 4.67 -15.53
CA GLU A 12 -40.20 3.28 -15.21
C GLU A 12 -40.98 2.60 -16.34
N THR A 13 -41.58 3.39 -17.22
CA THR A 13 -42.30 2.87 -18.40
C THR A 13 -41.38 2.52 -19.56
N LEU A 14 -40.09 2.90 -19.49
CA LEU A 14 -39.13 2.60 -20.55
C LEU A 14 -38.88 1.10 -20.68
N PRO A 15 -38.67 0.58 -21.90
CA PRO A 15 -38.17 -0.76 -22.15
C PRO A 15 -36.89 -1.04 -21.37
N THR A 16 -36.71 -2.29 -20.96
CA THR A 16 -35.59 -2.73 -20.12
C THR A 16 -34.24 -2.46 -20.78
N GLU A 17 -34.15 -2.59 -22.10
CA GLU A 17 -32.97 -2.34 -22.91
C GLU A 17 -32.56 -0.86 -22.85
N ILE A 18 -33.54 0.04 -22.91
CA ILE A 18 -33.30 1.49 -22.79
C ILE A 18 -32.86 1.82 -21.36
N LEU A 19 -33.48 1.20 -20.36
CA LEU A 19 -33.06 1.38 -18.96
C LEU A 19 -31.61 0.95 -18.74
N TYR A 20 -31.19 -0.21 -19.27
CA TYR A 20 -29.80 -0.65 -19.17
C TYR A 20 -28.84 0.32 -19.89
N ALA A 21 -29.17 0.77 -21.10
CA ALA A 21 -28.36 1.74 -21.83
C ALA A 21 -28.21 3.06 -21.06
N VAL A 22 -29.28 3.54 -20.41
CA VAL A 22 -29.21 4.72 -19.54
C VAL A 22 -28.29 4.46 -18.35
N ILE A 23 -28.49 3.33 -17.64
CA ILE A 23 -27.71 2.96 -16.45
C ILE A 23 -26.21 2.86 -16.76
N ASP A 24 -25.84 2.30 -17.92
CA ASP A 24 -24.44 2.14 -18.35
C ASP A 24 -23.70 3.47 -18.54
N HIS A 25 -24.42 4.58 -18.71
CA HIS A 25 -23.86 5.93 -18.80
C HIS A 25 -23.87 6.71 -17.49
N LEU A 26 -24.45 6.15 -16.42
CA LEU A 26 -24.50 6.82 -15.11
C LEU A 26 -23.30 6.44 -14.24
N PRO A 27 -22.74 7.38 -13.46
CA PRO A 27 -21.80 7.04 -12.41
C PRO A 27 -22.51 6.27 -11.29
N VAL A 28 -21.75 5.39 -10.61
CA VAL A 28 -22.27 4.46 -9.58
C VAL A 28 -23.15 5.14 -8.52
N TRP A 29 -22.78 6.35 -8.07
CA TRP A 29 -23.57 7.09 -7.07
C TRP A 29 -24.95 7.51 -7.58
N GLN A 30 -25.08 7.84 -8.87
CA GLN A 30 -26.38 8.12 -9.49
C GLN A 30 -27.21 6.85 -9.66
N ILE A 31 -26.57 5.73 -10.00
CA ILE A 31 -27.24 4.42 -10.09
C ILE A 31 -27.81 4.02 -8.72
N LYS A 32 -27.07 4.24 -7.63
CA LYS A 32 -27.56 3.98 -6.26
C LYS A 32 -28.82 4.78 -5.97
N ASN A 33 -28.82 6.07 -6.25
CA ASN A 33 -29.99 6.93 -6.06
C ASN A 33 -31.17 6.48 -6.94
N LEU A 34 -30.91 6.13 -8.20
CA LEU A 34 -31.92 5.64 -9.14
C LEU A 34 -32.57 4.33 -8.65
N SER A 35 -31.78 3.42 -8.08
CA SER A 35 -32.26 2.16 -7.53
C SER A 35 -33.21 2.31 -6.32
N CYS A 36 -33.14 3.45 -5.64
CA CYS A 36 -34.02 3.77 -4.52
C CYS A 36 -35.39 4.30 -4.99
N ALA A 37 -35.49 4.80 -6.23
CA ALA A 37 -36.70 5.46 -6.71
C ALA A 37 -37.88 4.49 -6.93
N SER A 38 -37.63 3.27 -7.42
CA SER A 38 -38.69 2.29 -7.63
C SER A 38 -38.20 0.84 -7.67
N LYS A 39 -39.11 -0.12 -7.50
CA LYS A 39 -38.79 -1.56 -7.57
C LYS A 39 -38.26 -1.97 -8.95
N ARG A 40 -38.81 -1.42 -10.03
CA ARG A 40 -38.38 -1.75 -11.40
C ARG A 40 -36.99 -1.20 -11.69
N LEU A 41 -36.74 0.06 -11.32
CA LEU A 41 -35.42 0.68 -11.47
C LEU A 41 -34.37 -0.01 -10.61
N ARG A 42 -34.73 -0.40 -9.38
CA ARG A 42 -33.87 -1.23 -8.52
C ARG A 42 -33.43 -2.50 -9.24
N GLN A 43 -34.38 -3.25 -9.79
CA GLN A 43 -34.10 -4.50 -10.49
C GLN A 43 -33.18 -4.29 -11.70
N ALA A 44 -33.39 -3.23 -12.48
CA ALA A 44 -32.53 -2.88 -13.61
C ALA A 44 -31.13 -2.42 -13.18
N CYS A 45 -30.98 -1.88 -11.97
CA CYS A 45 -29.68 -1.42 -11.45
C CYS A 45 -28.84 -2.53 -10.82
N LEU A 46 -29.42 -3.67 -10.42
CA LEU A 46 -28.72 -4.70 -9.64
C LEU A 46 -27.46 -5.23 -10.34
N SER A 47 -27.55 -5.51 -11.64
CA SER A 47 -26.44 -6.04 -12.44
C SER A 47 -25.26 -5.08 -12.55
N THR A 48 -25.49 -3.78 -12.37
CA THR A 48 -24.43 -2.76 -12.44
C THR A 48 -23.91 -2.43 -11.04
N LEU A 49 -24.80 -2.33 -10.04
CA LEU A 49 -24.44 -2.05 -8.64
C LEU A 49 -23.64 -3.17 -8.01
N PHE A 50 -24.03 -4.43 -8.25
CA PHE A 50 -23.41 -5.61 -7.65
C PHE A 50 -22.52 -6.36 -8.65
N ARG A 51 -22.18 -5.75 -9.78
CA ARG A 51 -21.22 -6.33 -10.74
C ARG A 51 -19.87 -6.60 -10.07
N HIS A 52 -19.50 -5.70 -9.17
CA HIS A 52 -18.27 -5.72 -8.42
C HIS A 52 -18.55 -5.64 -6.93
N VAL A 53 -17.90 -6.51 -6.15
CA VAL A 53 -17.97 -6.49 -4.68
C VAL A 53 -16.56 -6.50 -4.10
N LYS A 54 -16.39 -5.87 -2.94
CA LYS A 54 -15.13 -5.80 -2.19
C LYS A 54 -15.37 -6.31 -0.77
N PHE A 55 -14.49 -7.16 -0.28
CA PHE A 55 -14.48 -7.64 1.10
C PHE A 55 -13.05 -7.56 1.64
N GLU A 56 -12.95 -7.17 2.91
CA GLU A 56 -11.71 -7.06 3.66
C GLU A 56 -11.39 -8.37 4.39
N PHE A 57 -10.10 -8.63 4.61
CA PHE A 57 -9.64 -9.64 5.56
C PHE A 57 -9.84 -9.13 6.98
N SER A 58 -11.06 -9.31 7.48
CA SER A 58 -11.47 -9.00 8.86
C SER A 58 -12.66 -9.88 9.23
N GLN A 59 -12.99 -9.96 10.52
CA GLN A 59 -14.14 -10.71 11.00
C GLN A 59 -15.43 -10.17 10.38
N ALA A 60 -15.56 -8.84 10.29
CA ALA A 60 -16.68 -8.18 9.61
C ALA A 60 -16.73 -8.53 8.12
N GLY A 61 -15.57 -8.63 7.45
CA GLY A 61 -15.47 -9.10 6.08
C GLY A 61 -15.95 -10.54 5.92
N ILE A 62 -15.54 -11.45 6.80
CA ILE A 62 -15.98 -12.86 6.81
C ILE A 62 -17.49 -12.99 7.08
N GLU A 63 -18.04 -12.19 7.99
CA GLU A 63 -19.49 -12.10 8.20
C GLU A 63 -20.21 -11.59 6.94
N GLY A 64 -19.67 -10.57 6.29
CA GLY A 64 -20.17 -10.07 5.01
C GLY A 64 -20.16 -11.13 3.90
N LEU A 65 -19.16 -12.01 3.86
CA LEU A 65 -19.12 -13.16 2.94
C LEU A 65 -20.21 -14.19 3.24
N ASN A 66 -20.50 -14.45 4.52
CA ASN A 66 -21.62 -15.29 4.92
C ASN A 66 -22.97 -14.71 4.50
N ASP A 67 -23.14 -13.39 4.65
CA ASP A 67 -24.36 -12.70 4.25
C ASP A 67 -24.51 -12.67 2.73
N LEU A 68 -23.40 -12.53 2.00
CA LEU A 68 -23.39 -12.65 0.55
C LEU A 68 -23.92 -14.02 0.11
N LEU A 69 -23.49 -15.12 0.73
CA LEU A 69 -23.97 -16.47 0.41
C LEU A 69 -25.48 -16.64 0.63
N LYS A 70 -26.07 -15.91 1.59
CA LYS A 70 -27.51 -15.92 1.87
C LYS A 70 -28.30 -14.98 0.96
N SER A 71 -27.62 -14.10 0.24
CA SER A 71 -28.23 -13.07 -0.59
C SER A 71 -28.65 -13.59 -1.97
N ASN A 72 -29.50 -12.82 -2.65
CA ASN A 72 -29.90 -13.08 -4.03
C ASN A 72 -29.03 -12.35 -5.07
N ILE A 73 -27.91 -11.73 -4.66
CA ILE A 73 -27.08 -10.91 -5.56
C ILE A 73 -25.92 -11.68 -6.20
N CYS A 74 -25.63 -12.90 -5.75
CA CYS A 74 -24.56 -13.76 -6.28
C CYS A 74 -24.61 -13.91 -7.82
N GLY A 75 -25.82 -13.94 -8.39
CA GLY A 75 -26.04 -14.05 -9.83
C GLY A 75 -25.65 -12.81 -10.65
N TYR A 76 -25.25 -11.70 -10.01
CA TYR A 76 -24.84 -10.46 -10.69
C TYR A 76 -23.33 -10.19 -10.61
N ILE A 77 -22.60 -10.87 -9.73
CA ILE A 77 -21.20 -10.57 -9.45
C ILE A 77 -20.32 -11.17 -10.54
N ALA A 78 -19.60 -10.30 -11.25
CA ALA A 78 -18.65 -10.67 -12.29
C ALA A 78 -17.19 -10.44 -11.85
N SER A 79 -16.97 -9.58 -10.87
CA SER A 79 -15.65 -9.20 -10.36
C SER A 79 -15.68 -9.14 -8.84
N PHE A 80 -14.69 -9.73 -8.18
CA PHE A 80 -14.60 -9.81 -6.73
C PHE A 80 -13.24 -9.28 -6.26
N THR A 81 -13.23 -8.30 -5.36
CA THR A 81 -12.00 -7.85 -4.69
C THR A 81 -11.93 -8.43 -3.29
N TYR A 82 -10.80 -9.07 -2.99
CA TYR A 82 -10.40 -9.41 -1.65
C TYR A 82 -9.25 -8.48 -1.24
N GLU A 83 -9.47 -7.70 -0.19
CA GLU A 83 -8.45 -6.85 0.40
C GLU A 83 -7.73 -7.63 1.48
N ILE A 84 -6.44 -7.84 1.27
CA ILE A 84 -5.58 -8.64 2.12
C ILE A 84 -4.62 -7.71 2.86
N THR A 85 -4.46 -7.99 4.14
CA THR A 85 -3.55 -7.27 5.02
C THR A 85 -2.34 -8.15 5.33
N GLU A 86 -1.20 -7.56 5.64
CA GLU A 86 -0.06 -8.34 6.14
C GLU A 86 -0.42 -9.12 7.42
N LEU A 87 0.16 -10.31 7.61
CA LEU A 87 -0.05 -11.08 8.82
C LEU A 87 0.95 -10.70 9.91
N LEU A 88 0.41 -10.37 11.08
CA LEU A 88 1.17 -10.04 12.27
C LEU A 88 1.74 -11.31 12.93
N LYS A 89 2.92 -11.16 13.54
CA LYS A 89 3.57 -12.23 14.31
C LYS A 89 2.71 -12.66 15.50
N PRO A 90 2.42 -13.97 15.69
CA PRO A 90 1.64 -14.46 16.82
C PRO A 90 2.25 -14.11 18.18
N GLU A 91 3.57 -13.92 18.25
CA GLU A 91 4.29 -13.52 19.45
C GLU A 91 3.84 -12.16 20.01
N ILE A 92 3.15 -11.33 19.22
CA ILE A 92 2.56 -10.06 19.65
C ILE A 92 1.50 -10.26 20.75
N LEU A 93 0.84 -11.42 20.77
CA LEU A 93 -0.19 -11.71 21.77
C LEU A 93 0.40 -11.84 23.19
N ASP A 94 1.69 -12.15 23.27
CA ASP A 94 2.44 -12.18 24.52
C ASP A 94 3.10 -10.82 24.76
N PHE A 95 2.68 -10.12 25.82
CA PHE A 95 3.19 -8.79 26.14
C PHE A 95 4.69 -8.79 26.45
N ASP A 96 5.20 -9.83 27.11
CA ASP A 96 6.61 -9.90 27.47
C ASP A 96 7.48 -10.05 26.22
N ARG A 97 7.06 -10.92 25.30
CA ARG A 97 7.71 -11.07 23.99
C ARG A 97 7.59 -9.81 23.14
N PHE A 98 6.43 -9.17 23.16
CA PHE A 98 6.24 -7.90 22.45
C PHE A 98 7.25 -6.87 22.94
N ARG A 99 7.40 -6.73 24.26
CA ARG A 99 8.30 -5.77 24.90
C ARG A 99 9.78 -6.13 24.78
N SER A 100 10.15 -7.40 24.76
CA SER A 100 11.55 -7.82 24.70
C SER A 100 12.07 -7.93 23.27
N ASP A 101 11.26 -8.43 22.35
CA ASP A 101 11.72 -8.95 21.06
C ASP A 101 11.15 -8.21 19.85
N ILE A 102 9.98 -7.56 19.97
CA ILE A 102 9.25 -6.97 18.84
C ILE A 102 9.40 -5.45 18.83
N LEU A 103 8.94 -4.78 19.90
CA LEU A 103 9.07 -3.35 20.08
C LEU A 103 9.60 -3.08 21.48
N THR A 104 10.92 -2.96 21.59
CA THR A 104 11.54 -2.59 22.86
C THR A 104 11.19 -1.15 23.24
N PRO A 105 11.17 -0.82 24.54
CA PRO A 105 10.90 0.53 24.99
C PRO A 105 11.92 1.54 24.43
N ASP A 106 13.19 1.15 24.37
CA ASP A 106 14.24 1.97 23.77
C ASP A 106 13.99 2.23 22.29
N ASN A 107 13.55 1.21 21.53
CA ASN A 107 13.19 1.38 20.12
C ASN A 107 11.98 2.32 19.94
N HIS A 108 10.97 2.23 20.81
CA HIS A 108 9.81 3.11 20.79
C HIS A 108 10.21 4.56 21.08
N VAL A 109 11.06 4.78 22.08
CA VAL A 109 11.57 6.12 22.42
C VAL A 109 12.43 6.68 21.29
N ASP A 110 13.28 5.88 20.67
CA ASP A 110 14.08 6.29 19.51
C ASP A 110 13.20 6.69 18.30
N GLN A 111 12.11 5.95 18.06
CA GLN A 111 11.13 6.31 17.03
C GLN A 111 10.40 7.62 17.37
N ALA A 112 10.05 7.80 18.65
CA ALA A 112 9.39 9.01 19.11
C ALA A 112 10.30 10.24 18.92
N LYS A 113 11.59 10.10 19.23
CA LYS A 113 12.62 11.11 18.95
C LYS A 113 12.71 11.44 17.46
N ASP A 114 12.81 10.43 16.60
CA ASP A 114 12.96 10.62 15.15
C ASP A 114 11.77 11.40 14.55
N LEU A 115 10.55 11.14 15.02
CA LEU A 115 9.34 11.86 14.60
C LEU A 115 9.33 13.31 15.11
N TYR A 116 9.76 13.52 16.36
CA TYR A 116 9.83 14.86 16.97
C TYR A 116 10.86 15.74 16.25
N ASP A 117 12.04 15.18 15.97
CA ASP A 117 13.12 15.85 15.23
C ASP A 117 12.72 16.15 13.77
N ALA A 118 11.85 15.33 13.18
CA ALA A 118 11.27 15.57 11.86
C ALA A 118 10.19 16.68 11.84
N ARG A 119 9.84 17.25 13.00
CA ARG A 119 8.85 18.33 13.19
C ARG A 119 7.45 17.96 12.67
N TYR A 120 7.08 16.69 12.79
CA TYR A 120 5.68 16.26 12.71
C TYR A 120 4.91 16.77 13.95
N GLY A 121 3.60 16.99 13.83
CA GLY A 121 2.80 17.54 14.92
C GLY A 121 2.81 16.63 16.16
N THR A 122 2.78 17.22 17.36
CA THR A 122 2.78 16.49 18.64
C THR A 122 1.53 15.63 18.88
N ASP A 123 0.49 15.79 18.07
CA ASP A 123 -0.76 15.01 18.13
C ASP A 123 -0.63 13.62 17.47
N GLU A 124 0.51 13.28 16.86
CA GLU A 124 0.73 11.99 16.15
C GLU A 124 1.36 10.89 17.03
N PHE A 125 1.74 11.19 18.27
CA PHE A 125 2.42 10.23 19.15
C PHE A 125 1.45 9.32 19.91
N HIS A 126 1.40 8.06 19.50
CA HIS A 126 0.67 7.03 20.23
C HIS A 126 1.51 6.52 21.41
N SER A 127 0.86 6.34 22.56
CA SER A 127 1.52 5.71 23.70
C SER A 127 1.92 4.27 23.38
N TYR A 128 2.92 3.75 24.10
CA TYR A 128 3.37 2.39 23.92
C TYR A 128 2.23 1.39 24.11
N MET A 129 1.39 1.59 25.13
CA MET A 129 0.23 0.73 25.37
C MET A 129 -0.86 0.88 24.32
N ALA A 130 -1.06 2.06 23.74
CA ALA A 130 -1.97 2.23 22.60
C ALA A 130 -1.46 1.43 21.40
N ILE A 131 -0.15 1.47 21.13
CA ILE A 131 0.49 0.68 20.08
C ILE A 131 0.25 -0.82 20.29
N TYR A 132 0.60 -1.31 21.47
CA TYR A 132 0.39 -2.71 21.83
C TYR A 132 -1.07 -3.12 21.72
N THR A 133 -2.00 -2.35 22.27
CA THR A 133 -3.43 -2.71 22.33
C THR A 133 -4.03 -2.86 20.93
N THR A 134 -3.73 -1.94 20.01
CA THR A 134 -4.23 -2.03 18.62
C THR A 134 -3.63 -3.23 17.90
N VAL A 135 -2.30 -3.39 17.94
CA VAL A 135 -1.60 -4.46 17.22
C VAL A 135 -1.93 -5.84 17.80
N HIS A 136 -2.11 -5.92 19.12
CA HIS A 136 -2.66 -7.10 19.80
C HIS A 136 -4.09 -7.40 19.35
N GLY A 137 -4.96 -6.39 19.27
CA GLY A 137 -6.34 -6.52 18.81
C GLY A 137 -6.42 -7.07 17.38
N ILE A 138 -5.66 -6.47 16.46
CA ILE A 138 -5.56 -6.91 15.07
C ILE A 138 -5.00 -8.33 15.00
N CYS A 139 -3.88 -8.61 15.69
CA CYS A 139 -3.26 -9.94 15.67
C CYS A 139 -4.24 -11.01 16.17
N ARG A 140 -4.96 -10.74 17.26
CA ARG A 140 -5.97 -11.66 17.80
C ARG A 140 -7.06 -11.98 16.77
N GLU A 141 -7.57 -10.97 16.07
CA GLU A 141 -8.58 -11.15 15.03
C GLU A 141 -8.03 -11.92 13.82
N GLN A 142 -6.81 -11.59 13.37
CA GLN A 142 -6.15 -12.34 12.29
C GLN A 142 -5.98 -13.82 12.69
N ARG A 143 -5.59 -14.11 13.94
CA ARG A 143 -5.45 -15.47 14.45
C ARG A 143 -6.77 -16.21 14.51
N SER A 144 -7.87 -15.57 14.96
CA SER A 144 -9.18 -16.23 14.94
C SER A 144 -9.60 -16.58 13.52
N ILE A 145 -9.28 -15.76 12.52
CA ILE A 145 -9.62 -16.07 11.12
C ILE A 145 -8.73 -17.19 10.56
N VAL A 146 -7.41 -17.09 10.73
CA VAL A 146 -6.44 -18.02 10.13
C VAL A 146 -6.46 -19.39 10.81
N ASP A 147 -6.49 -19.44 12.14
CA ASP A 147 -6.37 -20.69 12.89
C ASP A 147 -7.64 -21.52 12.85
N GLU A 148 -8.78 -20.85 12.88
CA GLU A 148 -10.09 -21.50 12.74
C GLU A 148 -10.43 -21.78 11.26
N GLY A 149 -9.64 -21.22 10.32
CA GLY A 149 -9.86 -21.35 8.89
C GLY A 149 -11.15 -20.68 8.41
N ALA A 150 -11.56 -19.59 9.05
CA ALA A 150 -12.80 -18.89 8.73
C ALA A 150 -12.78 -18.29 7.30
N ASP A 151 -11.60 -17.91 6.81
CA ASP A 151 -11.38 -17.40 5.45
C ASP A 151 -11.52 -18.47 4.34
N LEU A 152 -11.51 -19.76 4.70
CA LEU A 152 -11.80 -20.86 3.77
C LEU A 152 -13.21 -20.77 3.17
N ILE A 153 -14.10 -19.95 3.76
CA ILE A 153 -15.42 -19.62 3.20
C ILE A 153 -15.34 -19.06 1.78
N LEU A 154 -14.22 -18.41 1.39
CA LEU A 154 -14.00 -17.93 0.03
C LEU A 154 -14.22 -19.02 -1.03
N SER A 155 -13.88 -20.26 -0.71
CA SER A 155 -14.13 -21.41 -1.58
C SER A 155 -15.62 -21.60 -1.87
N SER A 156 -16.46 -21.52 -0.84
CA SER A 156 -17.92 -21.63 -0.97
C SER A 156 -18.49 -20.42 -1.68
N VAL A 157 -18.00 -19.21 -1.37
CA VAL A 157 -18.41 -17.97 -2.03
C VAL A 157 -18.14 -18.06 -3.53
N PHE A 158 -16.91 -18.34 -3.96
CA PHE A 158 -16.58 -18.35 -5.38
C PHE A 158 -17.37 -19.41 -6.16
N CYS A 159 -17.66 -20.57 -5.55
CA CYS A 159 -18.55 -21.57 -6.16
C CYS A 159 -19.98 -21.08 -6.34
N ALA A 160 -20.45 -20.16 -5.49
CA ALA A 160 -21.78 -19.59 -5.54
C ALA A 160 -21.92 -18.39 -6.50
N LEU A 161 -20.83 -17.93 -7.14
CA LEU A 161 -20.80 -16.79 -8.05
C LEU A 161 -20.71 -17.24 -9.52
N PRO A 162 -21.84 -17.56 -10.20
CA PRO A 162 -21.82 -18.19 -11.52
C PRO A 162 -21.27 -17.29 -12.63
N LEU A 163 -21.28 -15.97 -12.45
CA LEU A 163 -20.77 -15.00 -13.43
C LEU A 163 -19.35 -14.50 -13.12
N LEU A 164 -18.70 -15.01 -12.05
CA LEU A 164 -17.39 -14.55 -11.64
C LEU A 164 -16.34 -14.83 -12.72
N GLN A 165 -15.76 -13.75 -13.25
CA GLN A 165 -14.76 -13.76 -14.31
C GLN A 165 -13.39 -13.26 -13.82
N GLU A 166 -13.41 -12.33 -12.86
CA GLU A 166 -12.22 -11.66 -12.35
C GLU A 166 -12.15 -11.72 -10.82
N VAL A 167 -11.00 -12.16 -10.31
CA VAL A 167 -10.64 -12.03 -8.89
C VAL A 167 -9.54 -10.98 -8.76
N ARG A 168 -9.75 -9.99 -7.90
CA ARG A 168 -8.79 -8.93 -7.60
C ARG A 168 -8.27 -9.10 -6.18
N LEU A 169 -6.96 -8.99 -6.01
CA LEU A 169 -6.31 -8.95 -4.72
C LEU A 169 -5.76 -7.54 -4.51
N SER A 170 -6.29 -6.83 -3.52
CA SER A 170 -5.75 -5.55 -3.06
C SER A 170 -4.85 -5.84 -1.86
N PHE A 171 -3.58 -5.51 -1.98
CA PHE A 171 -2.63 -5.68 -0.89
C PHE A 171 -2.58 -4.36 -0.12
N SER A 172 -2.70 -4.45 1.20
CA SER A 172 -2.71 -3.29 2.09
C SER A 172 -1.78 -3.55 3.27
N GLU A 173 -1.04 -2.53 3.68
CA GLU A 173 -0.30 -2.57 4.92
C GLU A 173 -1.26 -2.51 6.11
N VAL A 174 -1.00 -3.29 7.16
CA VAL A 174 -1.89 -3.42 8.33
C VAL A 174 -2.19 -2.08 9.03
N LEU A 175 -1.32 -1.08 8.87
CA LEU A 175 -1.35 0.17 9.62
C LEU A 175 -1.34 1.43 8.73
N GLU A 176 -1.61 1.31 7.42
CA GLU A 176 -1.59 2.41 6.44
C GLU A 176 -2.43 3.63 6.90
N ASP A 177 -3.61 3.39 7.47
CA ASP A 177 -4.55 4.44 7.91
C ASP A 177 -4.25 5.03 9.29
N GLN A 178 -3.37 4.40 10.09
CA GLN A 178 -3.14 4.80 11.48
C GLN A 178 -1.97 5.77 11.65
N GLY A 179 -1.22 6.07 10.57
CA GLY A 179 -0.07 6.97 10.60
C GLY A 179 1.14 6.38 11.31
N TRP A 180 1.16 5.06 11.54
CA TRP A 180 2.25 4.39 12.23
C TRP A 180 3.32 4.08 11.20
N LEU A 181 4.55 4.52 11.44
CA LEU A 181 5.68 3.98 10.70
C LEU A 181 5.77 2.49 11.08
N LEU A 182 5.39 1.61 10.15
CA LEU A 182 5.52 0.16 10.31
C LEU A 182 6.87 -0.14 10.95
N ILE A 183 6.85 -0.79 12.12
CA ILE A 183 8.03 -1.47 12.61
C ILE A 183 8.11 -2.73 11.76
N PRO A 184 9.09 -2.85 10.84
CA PRO A 184 9.14 -3.98 9.92
C PRO A 184 9.12 -5.33 10.65
N ASP A 185 9.51 -5.34 11.92
CA ASP A 185 9.64 -6.53 12.76
C ASP A 185 8.33 -7.05 13.36
N MET A 186 7.18 -6.36 13.21
CA MET A 186 5.87 -6.87 13.66
C MET A 186 5.25 -7.88 12.69
N VAL A 187 5.65 -7.86 11.42
CA VAL A 187 5.07 -8.66 10.33
C VAL A 187 5.85 -9.96 10.12
N ILE A 188 5.17 -11.03 9.68
CA ILE A 188 5.79 -12.31 9.32
C ILE A 188 6.53 -12.18 7.97
N LYS A 189 7.73 -11.60 7.99
CA LYS A 189 8.52 -11.31 6.77
C LYS A 189 8.83 -12.53 5.88
N ASN A 190 8.98 -13.73 6.47
CA ASN A 190 9.44 -14.91 5.72
C ASN A 190 8.33 -15.62 4.95
N GLU A 191 7.07 -15.43 5.35
CA GLU A 191 5.93 -16.11 4.73
C GLU A 191 5.17 -15.16 3.80
N PHE A 192 5.34 -13.83 3.91
CA PHE A 192 4.60 -12.82 3.14
C PHE A 192 3.09 -13.15 3.05
N TYR A 193 2.41 -12.67 2.02
CA TYR A 193 0.99 -12.96 1.74
C TYR A 193 0.69 -14.43 1.37
N LYS A 194 1.61 -15.39 1.63
CA LYS A 194 1.48 -16.81 1.22
C LYS A 194 0.17 -17.43 1.67
N HIS A 195 -0.24 -17.25 2.93
CA HIS A 195 -1.50 -17.80 3.44
C HIS A 195 -2.68 -17.35 2.58
N HIS A 196 -2.83 -16.04 2.39
CA HIS A 196 -3.90 -15.47 1.55
C HIS A 196 -3.85 -15.99 0.12
N LEU A 197 -2.66 -16.01 -0.50
CA LEU A 197 -2.47 -16.50 -1.85
C LEU A 197 -2.89 -17.97 -1.97
N GLN A 198 -2.58 -18.80 -0.97
CA GLN A 198 -2.95 -20.22 -0.94
C GLN A 198 -4.47 -20.42 -0.77
N VAL A 199 -5.11 -19.67 0.13
CA VAL A 199 -6.57 -19.72 0.34
C VAL A 199 -7.31 -19.29 -0.92
N VAL A 200 -6.92 -18.15 -1.51
CA VAL A 200 -7.54 -17.65 -2.76
C VAL A 200 -7.29 -18.60 -3.92
N SER A 201 -6.05 -19.10 -4.09
CA SER A 201 -5.74 -20.07 -5.15
C SER A 201 -6.63 -21.31 -5.04
N SER A 202 -6.79 -21.82 -3.83
CA SER A 202 -7.63 -22.98 -3.54
C SER A 202 -9.11 -22.71 -3.83
N ALA A 203 -9.60 -21.51 -3.48
CA ALA A 203 -10.95 -21.07 -3.78
C ALA A 203 -11.21 -20.97 -5.30
N ILE A 204 -10.28 -20.37 -6.05
CA ILE A 204 -10.35 -20.28 -7.52
C ILE A 204 -10.37 -21.66 -8.16
N GLN A 205 -9.49 -22.56 -7.72
CA GLN A 205 -9.43 -23.93 -8.24
C GLN A 205 -10.75 -24.67 -7.98
N ARG A 206 -11.30 -24.58 -6.77
CA ARG A 206 -12.59 -25.20 -6.45
C ARG A 206 -13.73 -24.63 -7.28
N ALA A 207 -13.80 -23.31 -7.44
CA ALA A 207 -14.83 -22.66 -8.25
C ALA A 207 -14.76 -23.09 -9.71
N ARG A 208 -13.55 -23.21 -10.28
CA ARG A 208 -13.35 -23.76 -11.63
C ARG A 208 -13.82 -25.20 -11.75
N SER A 209 -13.50 -26.04 -10.76
CA SER A 209 -14.02 -27.42 -10.71
C SER A 209 -15.55 -27.48 -10.60
N ALA A 210 -16.19 -26.47 -10.02
CA ALA A 210 -17.64 -26.31 -9.97
C ALA A 210 -18.23 -25.68 -11.26
N GLY A 211 -17.40 -25.34 -12.26
CA GLY A 211 -17.84 -24.79 -13.55
C GLY A 211 -17.80 -23.26 -13.66
N VAL A 212 -17.23 -22.55 -12.68
CA VAL A 212 -17.10 -21.09 -12.72
C VAL A 212 -15.89 -20.69 -13.59
N ALA A 213 -16.14 -19.85 -14.60
CA ALA A 213 -15.14 -19.50 -15.62
C ALA A 213 -14.25 -18.31 -15.21
N ILE A 214 -13.50 -18.44 -14.12
CA ILE A 214 -12.55 -17.41 -13.66
C ILE A 214 -11.33 -17.39 -14.59
N HIS A 215 -11.18 -16.33 -15.38
CA HIS A 215 -10.13 -16.20 -16.40
C HIS A 215 -9.20 -15.00 -16.20
N SER A 216 -9.53 -14.09 -15.27
CA SER A 216 -8.76 -12.88 -14.98
C SER A 216 -8.34 -12.82 -13.51
N ILE A 217 -7.08 -12.44 -13.27
CA ILE A 217 -6.59 -12.07 -11.95
C ILE A 217 -5.99 -10.67 -12.01
N SER A 218 -6.31 -9.87 -11.00
CA SER A 218 -5.75 -8.53 -10.80
C SER A 218 -5.01 -8.46 -9.48
N LEU A 219 -3.75 -8.02 -9.52
CA LEU A 219 -2.97 -7.69 -8.32
C LEU A 219 -2.89 -6.17 -8.24
N LEU A 220 -3.37 -5.60 -7.14
CA LEU A 220 -3.49 -4.16 -6.90
C LEU A 220 -2.64 -3.81 -5.67
N ASP A 221 -1.90 -2.71 -5.74
CA ASP A 221 -1.21 -2.11 -4.59
C ASP A 221 -0.18 -3.08 -3.95
N PHE A 222 0.42 -3.94 -4.78
CA PHE A 222 1.27 -5.03 -4.29
C PHE A 222 2.72 -4.57 -4.13
N GLU A 223 2.99 -3.99 -2.97
CA GLU A 223 4.33 -3.63 -2.51
C GLU A 223 4.93 -4.73 -1.63
N LEU A 224 6.21 -5.04 -1.89
CA LEU A 224 6.99 -5.90 -0.99
C LEU A 224 7.85 -5.01 -0.10
N PRO A 225 7.88 -5.24 1.22
CA PRO A 225 8.62 -4.39 2.14
C PRO A 225 10.11 -4.32 1.78
N PHE A 226 10.69 -3.13 1.97
CA PHE A 226 12.08 -2.86 1.64
C PHE A 226 13.01 -3.61 2.60
N HIS A 227 13.63 -4.69 2.13
CA HIS A 227 14.64 -5.43 2.90
C HIS A 227 15.96 -4.65 2.97
N ASP A 228 16.73 -4.91 4.04
CA ASP A 228 18.12 -4.47 4.12
C ASP A 228 18.85 -4.94 2.85
N PRO A 229 19.58 -4.07 2.12
CA PRO A 229 20.37 -4.47 0.95
C PRO A 229 21.31 -5.67 1.18
N TRP A 230 21.60 -6.01 2.44
CA TRP A 230 22.45 -7.14 2.83
C TRP A 230 21.69 -8.43 3.14
N GLU A 231 20.36 -8.39 3.25
CA GLU A 231 19.50 -9.58 3.41
C GLU A 231 18.65 -9.77 2.14
N GLU A 232 18.99 -10.77 1.32
CA GLU A 232 18.10 -11.21 0.25
C GLU A 232 16.91 -11.96 0.88
N PRO A 233 15.67 -11.43 0.79
CA PRO A 233 14.51 -12.16 1.28
C PRO A 233 14.34 -13.46 0.51
N ASN A 234 14.01 -14.54 1.20
CA ASN A 234 13.63 -15.78 0.52
C ASN A 234 12.26 -15.60 -0.16
N LEU A 235 12.28 -15.24 -1.44
CA LEU A 235 11.07 -15.07 -2.24
C LEU A 235 10.52 -16.39 -2.81
N GLY A 236 11.14 -17.53 -2.50
CA GLY A 236 10.72 -18.85 -2.99
C GLY A 236 9.27 -19.21 -2.64
N PRO A 237 8.83 -19.12 -1.36
CA PRO A 237 7.46 -19.39 -0.98
C PRO A 237 6.43 -18.48 -1.66
N LEU A 238 6.77 -17.20 -1.85
CA LEU A 238 5.93 -16.24 -2.54
C LEU A 238 5.82 -16.56 -4.04
N SER A 239 6.96 -16.88 -4.68
CA SER A 239 7.02 -17.26 -6.09
C SER A 239 6.13 -18.47 -6.38
N GLU A 240 6.20 -19.52 -5.55
CA GLU A 240 5.37 -20.70 -5.72
C GLU A 240 3.88 -20.38 -5.52
N SER A 241 3.55 -19.55 -4.52
CA SER A 241 2.17 -19.16 -4.26
C SER A 241 1.57 -18.33 -5.39
N LEU A 242 2.33 -17.39 -5.96
CA LEU A 242 1.92 -16.61 -7.13
C LEU A 242 1.81 -17.47 -8.38
N ARG A 243 2.71 -18.44 -8.56
CA ARG A 243 2.63 -19.43 -9.64
C ARG A 243 1.33 -20.23 -9.57
N GLN A 244 0.96 -20.71 -8.38
CA GLN A 244 -0.31 -21.44 -8.19
C GLN A 244 -1.53 -20.55 -8.39
N LEU A 245 -1.48 -19.29 -7.94
CA LEU A 245 -2.56 -18.33 -8.10
C LEU A 245 -2.87 -18.05 -9.58
N VAL A 246 -1.85 -17.74 -10.36
CA VAL A 246 -1.98 -17.37 -11.78
C VAL A 246 -2.08 -18.60 -12.69
N LYS A 247 -2.01 -19.81 -12.14
CA LYS A 247 -2.14 -21.05 -12.90
C LYS A 247 -3.49 -21.10 -13.64
N ASN A 248 -3.44 -21.36 -14.94
CA ASN A 248 -4.61 -21.42 -15.83
C ASN A 248 -5.43 -20.11 -15.90
N VAL A 249 -4.79 -18.96 -15.71
CA VAL A 249 -5.38 -17.64 -15.90
C VAL A 249 -4.95 -17.11 -17.27
N ASN A 250 -5.88 -16.51 -18.01
CA ASN A 250 -5.60 -16.00 -19.35
C ASN A 250 -5.27 -14.49 -19.33
N VAL A 251 -5.75 -13.77 -18.31
CA VAL A 251 -5.59 -12.31 -18.19
C VAL A 251 -4.99 -11.99 -16.84
N LEU A 252 -3.80 -11.38 -16.84
CA LEU A 252 -3.17 -10.84 -15.63
C LEU A 252 -3.14 -9.32 -15.70
N ARG A 253 -3.65 -8.66 -14.66
CA ARG A 253 -3.60 -7.21 -14.51
C ARG A 253 -2.73 -6.88 -13.30
N LEU A 254 -1.70 -6.08 -13.50
CA LEU A 254 -0.83 -5.58 -12.43
C LEU A 254 -1.03 -4.08 -12.33
N ARG A 255 -1.50 -3.62 -11.18
CA ARG A 255 -1.71 -2.20 -10.90
C ARG A 255 -0.95 -1.78 -9.66
N GLU A 256 -0.15 -0.72 -9.76
CA GLU A 256 0.58 -0.14 -8.63
C GLU A 256 1.40 -1.22 -7.91
N VAL A 257 2.09 -2.05 -8.70
CA VAL A 257 2.87 -3.20 -8.23
C VAL A 257 4.36 -2.84 -8.22
N SER A 258 5.05 -3.20 -7.13
CA SER A 258 6.48 -2.96 -6.97
C SER A 258 7.36 -3.76 -7.95
N GLU A 259 8.55 -3.25 -8.27
CA GLU A 259 9.51 -3.90 -9.18
C GLU A 259 9.86 -5.33 -8.77
N ARG A 260 9.92 -5.60 -7.45
CA ARG A 260 10.28 -6.91 -6.90
C ARG A 260 9.22 -7.97 -7.18
N VAL A 261 7.94 -7.60 -7.12
CA VAL A 261 6.86 -8.52 -7.48
C VAL A 261 6.96 -8.86 -8.96
N LEU A 262 7.24 -7.88 -9.82
CA LEU A 262 7.44 -8.13 -11.24
C LEU A 262 8.65 -9.03 -11.51
N GLU A 263 9.73 -8.87 -10.76
CA GLU A 263 10.91 -9.76 -10.79
C GLU A 263 10.54 -11.19 -10.41
N VAL A 264 9.80 -11.40 -9.31
CA VAL A 264 9.32 -12.74 -8.92
C VAL A 264 8.45 -13.37 -9.99
N LEU A 265 7.54 -12.59 -10.59
CA LEU A 265 6.68 -13.05 -11.68
C LEU A 265 7.47 -13.33 -12.97
N SER A 266 8.61 -12.67 -13.20
CA SER A 266 9.45 -12.87 -14.39
C SER A 266 10.06 -14.27 -14.45
N HIS A 267 10.22 -14.92 -13.29
CA HIS A 267 10.69 -16.31 -13.17
C HIS A 267 9.57 -17.36 -13.30
N CYS A 268 8.35 -16.92 -13.55
CA CYS A 268 7.19 -17.79 -13.69
C CYS A 268 6.74 -17.82 -15.15
N ALA A 269 6.66 -19.04 -15.71
CA ALA A 269 6.07 -19.28 -17.01
C ALA A 269 4.56 -19.51 -16.84
N PHE A 270 3.77 -18.69 -17.50
CA PHE A 270 2.32 -18.70 -17.44
C PHE A 270 1.72 -18.88 -18.85
N ASP A 271 0.48 -19.37 -18.90
CA ASP A 271 -0.32 -19.43 -20.14
C ASP A 271 -1.16 -18.15 -20.32
N LEU A 272 -0.52 -16.98 -20.17
CA LEU A 272 -1.17 -15.68 -20.20
C LEU A 272 -1.41 -15.23 -21.64
N HIS A 273 -2.66 -14.98 -22.02
CA HIS A 273 -3.00 -14.38 -23.30
C HIS A 273 -2.94 -12.85 -23.28
N GLN A 274 -3.28 -12.24 -22.14
CA GLN A 274 -3.29 -10.79 -21.97
C GLN A 274 -2.58 -10.38 -20.68
N LEU A 275 -1.72 -9.38 -20.79
CA LEU A 275 -1.09 -8.69 -19.67
C LEU A 275 -1.44 -7.21 -19.69
N ASP A 276 -2.00 -6.69 -18.61
CA ASP A 276 -2.19 -5.25 -18.45
C ASP A 276 -1.31 -4.73 -17.31
N LEU A 277 -0.44 -3.77 -17.60
CA LEU A 277 0.42 -3.09 -16.63
C LEU A 277 -0.06 -1.65 -16.43
N CYS A 278 -0.37 -1.28 -15.19
CA CYS A 278 -0.90 0.03 -14.82
C CYS A 278 -0.13 0.65 -13.65
N GLY A 279 0.47 1.84 -13.81
CA GLY A 279 1.17 2.51 -12.71
C GLY A 279 2.40 1.72 -12.21
N VAL A 280 3.12 1.04 -13.11
CA VAL A 280 4.26 0.17 -12.75
C VAL A 280 5.56 0.89 -13.06
N VAL A 281 6.48 0.91 -12.09
CA VAL A 281 7.86 1.39 -12.27
C VAL A 281 8.81 0.21 -12.10
N ALA A 282 9.57 -0.13 -13.14
CA ALA A 282 10.49 -1.28 -13.07
C ALA A 282 11.74 -1.12 -13.95
N PRO A 283 12.85 -1.78 -13.61
CA PRO A 283 14.05 -1.82 -14.45
C PRO A 283 13.77 -2.50 -15.80
N GLU A 284 14.42 -2.00 -16.85
CA GLU A 284 14.30 -2.57 -18.21
C GLU A 284 14.57 -4.08 -18.23
N LYS A 285 15.55 -4.53 -17.44
CA LYS A 285 15.91 -5.94 -17.31
C LYS A 285 14.73 -6.80 -16.84
N VAL A 286 14.04 -6.36 -15.78
CA VAL A 286 12.92 -7.12 -15.18
C VAL A 286 11.77 -7.29 -16.17
N ILE A 287 11.43 -6.21 -16.89
CA ILE A 287 10.38 -6.25 -17.92
C ILE A 287 10.78 -7.19 -19.08
N LYS A 288 12.04 -7.14 -19.53
CA LYS A 288 12.54 -8.04 -20.57
C LYS A 288 12.49 -9.50 -20.13
N ASP A 289 12.99 -9.80 -18.93
CA ASP A 289 13.00 -11.15 -18.39
C ASP A 289 11.57 -11.70 -18.29
N PHE A 290 10.60 -10.88 -17.87
CA PHE A 290 9.19 -11.27 -17.82
C PHE A 290 8.64 -11.64 -19.20
N PHE A 291 8.88 -10.80 -20.22
CA PHE A 291 8.41 -11.06 -21.57
C PHE A 291 9.10 -12.26 -22.20
N GLU A 292 10.40 -12.41 -22.03
CA GLU A 292 11.12 -13.58 -22.57
C GLU A 292 10.61 -14.89 -21.99
N THR A 293 10.32 -14.93 -20.67
CA THR A 293 9.73 -16.10 -20.01
C THR A 293 8.34 -16.44 -20.56
N ASN A 294 7.54 -15.43 -20.91
CA ASN A 294 6.11 -15.58 -21.26
C ASN A 294 5.79 -15.33 -22.75
N LYS A 295 6.80 -15.16 -23.62
CA LYS A 295 6.62 -14.75 -25.02
C LYS A 295 5.76 -15.68 -25.88
N LYS A 296 5.65 -16.96 -25.49
CA LYS A 296 4.91 -17.97 -26.26
C LYS A 296 3.40 -17.90 -26.01
N SER A 297 2.97 -17.39 -24.87
CA SER A 297 1.55 -17.36 -24.47
C SER A 297 0.93 -15.98 -24.67
N ILE A 298 1.70 -14.91 -24.46
CA ILE A 298 1.19 -13.52 -24.51
C ILE A 298 0.80 -13.13 -25.93
N ARG A 299 -0.45 -12.70 -26.08
CA ARG A 299 -1.05 -12.24 -27.35
C ARG A 299 -1.41 -10.76 -27.34
N SER A 300 -1.66 -10.19 -26.17
CA SER A 300 -2.05 -8.79 -26.00
C SER A 300 -1.38 -8.18 -24.77
N ILE A 301 -0.94 -6.94 -24.90
CA ILE A 301 -0.30 -6.19 -23.81
C ILE A 301 -0.94 -4.80 -23.73
N GLY A 302 -1.42 -4.43 -22.54
CA GLY A 302 -1.86 -3.08 -22.19
C GLY A 302 -0.81 -2.37 -21.31
N PHE A 303 -0.43 -1.15 -21.68
CA PHE A 303 0.42 -0.28 -20.86
C PHE A 303 -0.33 0.99 -20.49
N HIS A 304 -0.38 1.30 -19.20
CA HIS A 304 -0.97 2.50 -18.65
C HIS A 304 -0.02 3.07 -17.59
N GLU A 305 0.53 4.27 -17.79
CA GLU A 305 1.39 4.92 -16.79
C GLU A 305 2.56 4.03 -16.31
N VAL A 306 3.26 3.38 -17.26
CA VAL A 306 4.41 2.52 -16.97
C VAL A 306 5.71 3.27 -17.20
N GLU A 307 6.60 3.24 -16.20
CA GLU A 307 7.93 3.84 -16.24
C GLU A 307 9.01 2.74 -16.25
N ILE A 308 9.92 2.80 -17.22
CA ILE A 308 11.02 1.84 -17.36
C ILE A 308 12.33 2.51 -16.97
N LEU A 309 12.97 2.01 -15.92
CA LEU A 309 14.25 2.50 -15.43
C LEU A 309 15.39 1.88 -16.26
N GLY A 310 16.02 2.69 -17.12
CA GLY A 310 17.24 2.34 -17.86
C GLY A 310 18.49 2.92 -17.21
N ASN A 311 19.65 2.28 -17.39
CA ASN A 311 20.93 2.81 -16.93
C ASN A 311 21.18 4.23 -17.48
N SER A 312 21.05 5.22 -16.60
CA SER A 312 21.43 6.64 -16.78
C SER A 312 21.01 7.29 -18.10
N ILE A 313 19.79 7.86 -18.12
CA ILE A 313 19.43 9.23 -18.53
C ILE A 313 17.90 9.32 -18.42
N SER A 314 17.37 10.35 -17.75
CA SER A 314 15.93 10.62 -17.71
C SER A 314 15.42 10.94 -19.13
N PHE A 315 14.46 10.17 -19.64
CA PHE A 315 13.91 10.39 -20.98
C PHE A 315 12.41 10.75 -20.92
N PRO A 316 12.00 11.95 -21.37
CA PRO A 316 10.59 12.28 -21.50
C PRO A 316 10.00 11.63 -22.75
N ALA A 317 8.93 10.83 -22.60
CA ALA A 317 7.83 10.43 -23.51
C ALA A 317 8.06 10.17 -25.03
N ARG A 318 9.23 10.44 -25.61
CA ARG A 318 9.53 10.38 -27.04
C ARG A 318 10.44 9.20 -27.43
N LEU A 319 10.78 8.34 -26.48
CA LEU A 319 11.62 7.15 -26.72
C LEU A 319 10.95 5.81 -26.39
N LEU A 320 9.61 5.78 -26.23
CA LEU A 320 8.82 4.57 -26.51
C LEU A 320 9.14 4.00 -27.90
N HIS A 321 9.61 4.86 -28.81
CA HIS A 321 9.92 4.57 -30.20
C HIS A 321 11.23 3.80 -30.45
N PHE A 322 12.21 3.80 -29.54
CA PHE A 322 13.56 3.28 -29.83
C PHE A 322 13.93 1.97 -29.13
N PHE A 323 13.25 1.58 -28.05
CA PHE A 323 13.58 0.34 -27.31
C PHE A 323 12.39 -0.61 -27.14
N ILE A 324 11.20 -0.07 -26.84
CA ILE A 324 9.98 -0.87 -26.75
C ILE A 324 9.48 -1.25 -28.14
N LEU A 325 9.53 -0.35 -29.12
CA LEU A 325 9.11 -0.66 -30.48
C LEU A 325 9.95 -1.78 -31.12
N PRO A 326 11.30 -1.86 -31.01
CA PRO A 326 12.09 -3.01 -31.45
C PRO A 326 11.83 -4.30 -30.67
N LEU A 327 11.51 -4.23 -29.37
CA LEU A 327 11.15 -5.41 -28.58
C LEU A 327 9.76 -5.92 -28.97
N ILE A 328 8.77 -5.03 -29.01
CA ILE A 328 7.40 -5.31 -29.46
C ILE A 328 7.38 -5.69 -30.95
N THR A 329 8.21 -5.11 -31.82
CA THR A 329 8.31 -5.50 -33.25
C THR A 329 9.12 -6.78 -33.40
N SER A 330 10.19 -7.03 -32.65
CA SER A 330 10.87 -8.34 -32.69
C SER A 330 9.94 -9.46 -32.20
N THR A 331 9.09 -9.21 -31.20
CA THR A 331 8.11 -10.18 -30.72
C THR A 331 6.88 -10.22 -31.63
N ALA A 332 6.40 -9.09 -32.16
CA ALA A 332 5.25 -9.01 -33.08
C ALA A 332 5.57 -9.49 -34.50
N ASP A 333 6.80 -9.33 -34.99
CA ASP A 333 7.30 -9.85 -36.27
C ASP A 333 7.47 -11.37 -36.21
N GLN A 334 7.81 -11.90 -35.02
CA GLN A 334 7.84 -13.34 -34.78
C GLN A 334 6.42 -13.92 -34.63
N ILE A 335 5.49 -13.20 -33.97
CA ILE A 335 4.06 -13.55 -33.85
C ILE A 335 3.31 -13.45 -35.20
N THR A 336 3.64 -12.48 -36.06
CA THR A 336 3.00 -12.31 -37.38
C THR A 336 3.47 -13.33 -38.41
N SER A 337 4.62 -13.97 -38.22
CA SER A 337 5.07 -15.09 -39.06
C SER A 337 4.20 -16.35 -38.92
N GLU A 338 3.40 -16.46 -37.84
CA GLU A 338 2.50 -17.57 -37.55
C GLU A 338 1.00 -17.27 -37.80
N GLY A 339 0.67 -16.09 -38.35
CA GLY A 339 -0.66 -15.78 -38.89
C GLY A 339 -1.74 -15.38 -37.86
N VAL A 340 -1.50 -14.35 -37.05
CA VAL A 340 -2.47 -13.82 -36.05
C VAL A 340 -2.77 -12.33 -36.28
N GLU A 341 -4.05 -11.94 -36.10
CA GLU A 341 -4.63 -10.60 -36.36
C GLU A 341 -4.10 -9.46 -35.46
N MET A 342 -4.13 -8.24 -36.01
CA MET A 342 -3.58 -7.00 -35.46
C MET A 342 -4.33 -6.42 -34.24
N VAL A 343 -3.53 -5.70 -33.44
CA VAL A 343 -3.86 -4.72 -32.37
C VAL A 343 -5.28 -4.13 -32.48
N THR A 344 -6.12 -4.45 -31.50
CA THR A 344 -7.44 -3.82 -31.32
C THR A 344 -7.36 -2.67 -30.32
N PHE A 345 -7.53 -1.44 -30.81
CA PHE A 345 -7.58 -0.25 -29.95
C PHE A 345 -8.98 -0.09 -29.36
N ARG A 346 -9.08 0.00 -28.03
CA ARG A 346 -10.36 0.05 -27.29
C ARG A 346 -11.09 1.40 -27.36
N ASN A 347 -10.47 2.46 -27.92
CA ASN A 347 -11.08 3.79 -28.04
C ASN A 347 -10.55 4.55 -29.27
N GLU A 348 -11.44 5.26 -29.98
CA GLU A 348 -11.12 6.15 -31.10
C GLU A 348 -10.02 7.17 -30.77
N LYS A 349 -9.90 7.62 -29.53
CA LYS A 349 -8.84 8.54 -29.07
C LYS A 349 -7.44 7.92 -29.15
N GLN A 350 -7.32 6.61 -28.85
CA GLN A 350 -6.07 5.86 -29.01
C GLN A 350 -5.78 5.58 -30.49
N ARG A 351 -6.83 5.29 -31.27
CA ARG A 351 -6.76 5.08 -32.72
C ARG A 351 -6.36 6.35 -33.48
N LEU A 352 -6.84 7.52 -33.05
CA LEU A 352 -6.46 8.85 -33.56
C LEU A 352 -5.02 9.20 -33.19
N CYS A 353 -4.55 8.91 -31.98
CA CYS A 353 -3.13 9.06 -31.63
C CYS A 353 -2.22 8.17 -32.48
N TYR A 354 -2.66 6.94 -32.81
CA TYR A 354 -1.95 6.04 -33.70
C TYR A 354 -1.92 6.55 -35.15
N LEU A 355 -3.06 6.99 -35.68
CA LEU A 355 -3.20 7.50 -37.05
C LEU A 355 -2.50 8.86 -37.29
N ARG A 356 -2.37 9.70 -36.26
CA ARG A 356 -1.66 10.99 -36.34
C ARG A 356 -0.13 10.82 -36.47
N CYS A 357 0.38 9.64 -36.14
CA CYS A 357 1.82 9.34 -36.11
C CYS A 357 2.35 8.60 -37.35
N THR A 358 1.48 8.11 -38.25
CA THR A 358 1.89 7.33 -39.44
C THR A 358 1.89 8.12 -40.76
N SER A 359 1.52 9.39 -40.78
CA SER A 359 1.53 10.17 -42.02
C SER A 359 2.90 10.76 -42.34
N SER A 360 3.78 9.96 -42.96
CA SER A 360 4.96 10.45 -43.70
C SER A 360 5.32 9.44 -44.80
N GLY A 361 4.51 9.36 -45.85
CA GLY A 361 4.73 8.54 -47.06
C GLY A 361 3.43 7.96 -47.63
N PRO A 362 3.28 7.81 -48.97
CA PRO A 362 2.00 7.50 -49.58
C PRO A 362 1.64 6.03 -49.36
N ILE A 363 0.53 5.76 -48.67
CA ILE A 363 -0.04 4.42 -48.58
C ILE A 363 -1.08 4.29 -49.70
N ILE A 364 -0.86 3.31 -50.58
CA ILE A 364 -1.81 2.86 -51.59
C ILE A 364 -2.97 2.19 -50.84
N LEU A 365 -4.16 2.79 -50.90
CA LEU A 365 -5.41 2.19 -50.45
C LEU A 365 -5.90 1.18 -51.52
N GLN A 366 -6.03 -0.09 -51.14
CA GLN A 366 -6.94 -1.01 -51.82
C GLN A 366 -8.17 -1.22 -50.95
N ASP A 367 -9.30 -0.69 -51.41
CA ASP A 367 -10.64 -1.05 -50.95
C ASP A 367 -11.28 -1.95 -52.02
N PRO A 368 -11.68 -3.19 -51.69
CA PRO A 368 -12.32 -4.07 -52.64
C PRO A 368 -13.84 -3.82 -52.64
N ARG A 369 -14.29 -2.69 -53.22
CA ARG A 369 -15.53 -2.58 -54.01
C ARG A 369 -15.84 -1.13 -54.44
N ASN A 370 -15.70 -0.91 -55.74
CA ASN A 370 -16.30 0.14 -56.58
C ASN A 370 -15.91 1.62 -56.36
N GLY A 371 -15.54 2.25 -57.48
CA GLY A 371 -14.95 3.57 -57.53
C GLY A 371 -15.92 4.73 -57.78
N ASN A 372 -15.53 5.91 -57.30
CA ASN A 372 -15.37 7.14 -58.09
C ASN A 372 -14.91 8.28 -57.17
N ILE A 373 -14.12 9.19 -57.74
CA ILE A 373 -13.37 10.26 -57.09
C ILE A 373 -14.25 11.52 -56.90
N SER A 374 -14.14 12.18 -55.74
CA SER A 374 -13.78 13.62 -55.58
C SER A 374 -14.40 14.27 -54.33
N GLY A 375 -13.62 15.10 -53.62
CA GLY A 375 -14.12 16.09 -52.68
C GLY A 375 -13.36 16.20 -51.35
N THR A 376 -12.42 17.14 -51.27
CA THR A 376 -11.77 17.63 -50.04
C THR A 376 -12.75 18.41 -49.16
N SER A 377 -12.82 18.11 -47.85
CA SER A 377 -13.47 18.99 -46.84
C SER A 377 -12.53 19.17 -45.64
N THR A 378 -11.97 20.37 -45.51
CA THR A 378 -11.16 20.84 -44.38
C THR A 378 -11.92 21.84 -43.51
N SER A 379 -13.24 21.99 -43.65
CA SER A 379 -14.03 23.04 -43.00
C SER A 379 -14.59 22.69 -41.61
N ASP A 380 -14.64 21.42 -41.24
CA ASP A 380 -15.39 20.99 -40.04
C ASP A 380 -14.54 20.94 -38.75
N LEU A 381 -13.21 21.00 -38.87
CA LEU A 381 -12.28 20.94 -37.74
C LEU A 381 -12.14 22.29 -37.00
N GLU A 382 -12.29 23.41 -37.71
CA GLU A 382 -12.12 24.75 -37.13
C GLU A 382 -13.33 25.20 -36.28
N SER A 383 -14.50 24.57 -36.51
CA SER A 383 -15.73 24.85 -35.75
C SER A 383 -15.73 24.17 -34.38
N LEU A 384 -15.18 22.96 -34.27
CA LEU A 384 -15.17 22.19 -33.02
C LEU A 384 -14.16 22.75 -32.00
N GLU A 385 -13.03 23.28 -32.48
CA GLU A 385 -11.97 23.84 -31.65
C GLU A 385 -12.39 25.16 -30.99
N LYS A 386 -13.18 25.99 -31.69
CA LYS A 386 -13.79 27.22 -31.13
C LYS A 386 -14.86 26.93 -30.08
N GLU A 387 -15.56 25.80 -30.18
CA GLU A 387 -16.60 25.41 -29.23
C GLU A 387 -16.03 24.82 -27.94
N MET A 388 -14.93 24.05 -28.04
CA MET A 388 -14.19 23.56 -26.88
C MET A 388 -13.54 24.68 -26.07
N GLU A 389 -13.04 25.73 -26.73
CA GLU A 389 -12.43 26.88 -26.03
C GLU A 389 -13.49 27.76 -25.34
N ARG A 390 -14.69 27.84 -25.91
CA ARG A 390 -15.85 28.49 -25.28
C ARG A 390 -16.28 27.78 -24.00
N LEU A 391 -16.27 26.45 -23.99
CA LEU A 391 -16.62 25.64 -22.80
C LEU A 391 -15.56 25.71 -21.70
N ARG A 392 -14.27 25.84 -22.05
CA ARG A 392 -13.18 26.08 -21.07
C ARG A 392 -13.30 27.41 -20.35
N LEU A 393 -13.67 28.47 -21.08
CA LEU A 393 -13.86 29.80 -20.50
C LEU A 393 -15.09 29.88 -19.58
N GLN A 394 -16.07 28.99 -19.76
CA GLN A 394 -17.29 28.96 -18.95
C GLN A 394 -17.10 28.22 -17.60
N ALA A 395 -16.08 27.37 -17.48
CA ALA A 395 -15.80 26.59 -16.27
C ALA A 395 -14.98 27.34 -15.20
N GLN A 396 -14.45 28.53 -15.51
CA GLN A 396 -13.63 29.33 -14.56
C GLN A 396 -14.42 30.30 -13.68
N VAL A 397 -15.76 30.33 -13.76
CA VAL A 397 -16.59 31.26 -12.98
C VAL A 397 -17.65 30.52 -12.18
N THR A 398 -17.29 29.97 -11.00
CA THR A 398 -18.13 29.96 -9.79
C THR A 398 -17.37 29.40 -8.58
N PRO A 399 -17.00 30.22 -7.57
CA PRO A 399 -16.41 29.75 -6.32
C PRO A 399 -17.45 29.78 -5.19
N LYS A 400 -18.27 28.72 -5.06
CA LYS A 400 -19.13 28.54 -3.87
C LYS A 400 -19.66 27.10 -3.71
N ALA A 401 -18.76 26.12 -3.59
CA ALA A 401 -19.16 24.76 -3.18
C ALA A 401 -18.12 24.02 -2.32
N THR A 402 -16.98 24.63 -2.00
CA THR A 402 -15.88 23.95 -1.30
C THR A 402 -15.91 24.11 0.22
N ALA A 403 -16.81 24.95 0.78
CA ALA A 403 -16.82 25.25 2.22
C ALA A 403 -17.73 24.31 3.05
N THR A 404 -18.70 23.60 2.45
CA THR A 404 -19.69 22.84 3.22
C THR A 404 -19.34 21.34 3.38
N THR A 405 -18.38 20.83 2.59
CA THR A 405 -18.02 19.40 2.62
C THR A 405 -16.99 19.04 3.70
N MET A 406 -16.26 20.03 4.24
CA MET A 406 -15.27 19.80 5.31
C MET A 406 -15.88 19.76 6.72
N ALA A 407 -17.11 20.22 6.91
CA ALA A 407 -17.76 20.25 8.23
C ALA A 407 -18.50 18.95 8.60
N HIS A 408 -18.70 18.01 7.67
CA HIS A 408 -19.49 16.80 7.91
C HIS A 408 -18.67 15.53 8.20
N ARG A 409 -17.33 15.62 8.19
CA ARG A 409 -16.43 14.47 8.39
C ARG A 409 -15.87 14.34 9.82
N ARG A 410 -16.30 15.20 10.75
CA ARG A 410 -15.79 15.27 12.13
C ARG A 410 -16.76 14.76 13.22
N CYS A 411 -17.79 13.98 12.87
CA CYS A 411 -18.82 13.61 13.84
C CYS A 411 -19.28 12.14 13.79
N LEU A 412 -18.36 11.20 13.56
CA LEU A 412 -18.70 9.75 13.56
C LEU A 412 -17.57 8.86 14.11
N VAL A 413 -16.79 9.37 15.08
CA VAL A 413 -15.93 8.56 15.95
C VAL A 413 -16.32 8.89 17.38
N ASP A 414 -17.46 8.34 17.80
CA ASP A 414 -17.82 8.17 19.20
C ASP A 414 -18.94 7.13 19.24
N PHE A 415 -18.85 6.21 20.20
CA PHE A 415 -19.67 5.02 20.43
C PHE A 415 -19.34 3.76 19.62
N LYS A 416 -18.43 2.95 20.18
CA LYS A 416 -18.81 1.58 20.61
C LYS A 416 -17.75 0.98 21.53
N GLU A 417 -18.01 1.13 22.82
CA GLU A 417 -17.48 0.27 23.87
C GLU A 417 -18.64 -0.63 24.35
N GLN A 418 -18.27 -1.84 24.80
CA GLN A 418 -19.09 -2.86 25.49
C GLN A 418 -19.88 -3.86 24.62
N GLN A 419 -19.34 -5.08 24.51
CA GLN A 419 -19.80 -6.32 25.20
C GLN A 419 -19.46 -7.56 24.34
N SER A 420 -18.60 -8.45 24.84
CA SER A 420 -18.91 -9.89 24.91
C SER A 420 -17.76 -10.65 25.60
N ALA A 421 -18.12 -11.40 26.62
CA ALA A 421 -17.27 -12.25 27.43
C ALA A 421 -17.23 -13.70 26.89
N GLY A 422 -16.12 -14.39 27.20
CA GLY A 422 -16.11 -15.82 27.53
C GLY A 422 -15.96 -16.82 26.36
N HIS A 423 -14.74 -17.30 26.14
CA HIS A 423 -14.36 -18.73 26.23
C HIS A 423 -12.86 -18.89 25.89
N HIS A 424 -12.07 -19.40 26.84
CA HIS A 424 -10.67 -19.79 26.62
C HIS A 424 -10.56 -21.32 26.59
N GLN A 425 -9.82 -21.87 25.61
CA GLN A 425 -9.27 -23.22 25.68
C GLN A 425 -7.76 -23.13 25.92
N MET A 426 -7.27 -23.91 26.90
CA MET A 426 -5.86 -24.05 27.24
C MET A 426 -5.09 -24.85 26.18
N ILE A 427 -3.89 -24.41 25.83
CA ILE A 427 -2.89 -25.17 25.06
C ILE A 427 -1.68 -25.43 25.99
N PRO A 428 -1.12 -26.66 26.06
CA PRO A 428 -0.05 -26.98 27.00
C PRO A 428 1.33 -26.48 26.54
N VAL A 429 2.12 -26.10 27.53
CA VAL A 429 3.52 -25.68 27.46
C VAL A 429 4.40 -26.83 26.95
N VAL A 430 5.19 -26.57 25.89
CA VAL A 430 6.35 -27.39 25.52
C VAL A 430 7.58 -26.49 25.49
N ASP A 431 8.54 -26.84 26.34
CA ASP A 431 9.84 -26.18 26.49
C ASP A 431 10.72 -26.35 25.26
N HIS A 432 11.01 -25.24 24.56
CA HIS A 432 12.15 -25.16 23.63
C HIS A 432 12.96 -23.90 23.93
N THR A 433 14.10 -24.11 24.57
CA THR A 433 15.16 -23.12 24.80
C THR A 433 15.71 -22.59 23.46
N PRO A 434 15.65 -21.30 23.13
CA PRO A 434 16.20 -20.79 21.88
C PRO A 434 17.60 -20.19 22.11
N GLN A 435 18.63 -20.91 21.66
CA GLN A 435 20.02 -20.40 21.56
C GLN A 435 20.21 -19.33 20.44
N PHE A 436 19.14 -18.79 19.86
CA PHE A 436 19.20 -17.89 18.69
C PHE A 436 19.03 -16.39 19.01
N SER A 437 18.77 -15.99 20.25
CA SER A 437 18.56 -14.57 20.64
C SER A 437 19.85 -13.75 20.71
N ALA A 438 20.99 -14.36 21.02
CA ALA A 438 22.25 -13.63 21.23
C ALA A 438 22.83 -12.98 19.96
N ALA A 439 22.58 -13.55 18.77
CA ALA A 439 23.14 -13.03 17.51
C ALA A 439 22.41 -11.78 16.98
N LYS A 440 21.12 -11.60 17.33
CA LYS A 440 20.29 -10.48 16.82
C LYS A 440 20.45 -9.18 17.61
N CYS A 441 20.70 -9.24 18.92
CA CYS A 441 21.00 -8.05 19.73
C CYS A 441 22.29 -7.35 19.28
N HIS A 442 23.26 -8.10 18.74
CA HIS A 442 24.53 -7.56 18.26
C HIS A 442 24.36 -6.61 17.05
N ALA A 443 23.45 -6.92 16.12
CA ALA A 443 23.28 -6.14 14.88
C ALA A 443 22.70 -4.74 15.12
N ASN A 444 21.75 -4.61 16.05
CA ASN A 444 21.15 -3.32 16.41
C ASN A 444 22.13 -2.42 17.17
N GLN A 445 22.93 -3.01 18.06
CA GLN A 445 23.97 -2.30 18.79
C GLN A 445 25.10 -1.82 17.85
N GLU A 446 25.48 -2.64 16.86
CA GLU A 446 26.45 -2.26 15.84
C GLU A 446 25.94 -1.11 14.95
N ARG A 447 24.66 -1.13 14.57
CA ARG A 447 24.07 -0.04 13.77
C ARG A 447 24.08 1.30 14.52
N ALA A 448 23.70 1.30 15.79
CA ALA A 448 23.70 2.51 16.63
C ALA A 448 25.13 3.08 16.81
N LYS A 449 26.11 2.20 17.01
CA LYS A 449 27.53 2.57 17.07
C LYS A 449 28.00 3.22 15.78
N TRP A 450 27.74 2.59 14.63
CA TRP A 450 28.13 3.11 13.32
C TRP A 450 27.45 4.44 12.97
N ARG A 451 26.20 4.65 13.41
CA ARG A 451 25.49 5.93 13.24
C ARG A 451 26.20 7.06 13.98
N THR A 452 26.58 6.81 15.23
CA THR A 452 27.27 7.79 16.08
C THR A 452 28.62 8.17 15.50
N GLU A 453 29.43 7.17 15.13
CA GLU A 453 30.74 7.38 14.50
C GLU A 453 30.63 8.14 13.17
N CYS A 454 29.58 7.85 12.38
CA CYS A 454 29.32 8.56 11.13
C CYS A 454 29.01 10.03 11.35
N ARG A 455 28.16 10.35 12.32
CA ARG A 455 27.80 11.73 12.67
C ARG A 455 29.01 12.53 13.13
N GLU A 456 29.85 11.97 13.99
CA GLU A 456 31.08 12.62 14.45
C GLU A 456 32.04 12.88 13.29
N LYS A 457 32.23 11.90 12.42
CA LYS A 457 33.14 12.04 11.28
C LYS A 457 32.68 13.09 10.28
N LEU A 458 31.37 13.17 10.03
CA LEU A 458 30.78 14.20 9.17
C LEU A 458 30.87 15.59 9.81
N ALA A 459 30.60 15.73 11.11
CA ALA A 459 30.77 16.99 11.84
C ALA A 459 32.21 17.50 11.78
N ASN A 460 33.18 16.62 12.03
CA ASN A 460 34.61 16.93 11.92
C ASN A 460 35.01 17.33 10.50
N HIS A 461 34.41 16.71 9.48
CA HIS A 461 34.64 17.10 8.10
C HIS A 461 34.09 18.49 7.78
N ILE A 462 32.87 18.81 8.24
CA ILE A 462 32.27 20.14 8.05
C ILE A 462 33.12 21.20 8.75
N HIS A 463 33.58 20.93 9.96
CA HIS A 463 34.47 21.83 10.70
C HIS A 463 35.81 22.02 9.98
N SER A 464 36.48 20.94 9.56
CA SER A 464 37.78 21.03 8.89
C SER A 464 37.73 21.64 7.49
N GLN A 465 36.63 21.47 6.75
CA GLN A 465 36.48 22.04 5.41
C GLN A 465 35.96 23.47 5.40
N LEU A 466 34.98 23.78 6.27
CA LEU A 466 34.23 25.04 6.22
C LEU A 466 34.44 25.93 7.45
N GLY A 467 35.15 25.46 8.48
CA GLY A 467 35.32 26.17 9.75
C GLY A 467 34.06 26.20 10.62
N LEU A 468 32.99 25.51 10.22
CA LEU A 468 31.71 25.50 10.94
C LEU A 468 31.72 24.46 12.07
N ALA A 469 31.59 24.91 13.31
CA ALA A 469 31.42 24.03 14.46
C ALA A 469 29.95 23.60 14.57
N ILE A 470 29.65 22.38 14.11
CA ILE A 470 28.32 21.76 14.15
C ILE A 470 28.40 20.54 15.07
N LEU A 471 27.45 20.39 15.99
CA LEU A 471 27.40 19.20 16.84
C LEU A 471 27.06 17.96 15.99
N PRO A 472 27.60 16.77 16.30
CA PRO A 472 27.30 15.54 15.56
C PRO A 472 25.80 15.25 15.39
N ILE A 473 24.99 15.61 16.39
CA ILE A 473 23.54 15.45 16.35
C ILE A 473 22.86 16.36 15.31
N ASP A 474 23.41 17.55 15.08
CA ASP A 474 22.90 18.57 14.16
C ASP A 474 23.36 18.37 12.71
N VAL A 475 24.16 17.33 12.45
CA VAL A 475 24.59 16.99 11.09
C VAL A 475 23.39 16.47 10.29
N LYS A 476 22.99 17.25 9.30
CA LYS A 476 22.03 16.91 8.26
C LYS A 476 22.73 16.34 7.02
N LEU A 477 22.21 15.23 6.51
CA LEU A 477 22.65 14.65 5.24
C LEU A 477 21.81 15.19 4.09
N VAL A 478 20.50 15.34 4.29
CA VAL A 478 19.63 16.08 3.36
C VAL A 478 19.63 17.55 3.80
N THR A 479 20.26 18.41 3.00
CA THR A 479 20.43 19.85 3.29
C THR A 479 19.51 20.69 2.41
N LYS A 480 18.99 21.79 2.95
CA LYS A 480 18.16 22.76 2.24
C LYS A 480 19.00 23.93 1.73
N PRO A 481 18.49 24.76 0.80
CA PRO A 481 19.18 25.97 0.34
C PRO A 481 19.56 26.94 1.46
N GLU A 482 18.78 26.96 2.54
CA GLU A 482 18.93 27.87 3.68
C GLU A 482 19.89 27.35 4.77
N ASP A 483 20.34 26.09 4.67
CA ASP A 483 21.27 25.53 5.66
C ASP A 483 22.70 26.13 5.47
N LEU A 484 23.47 26.15 6.56
CA LEU A 484 24.83 26.73 6.60
C LEU A 484 25.83 25.99 5.70
N TYR A 485 25.56 24.72 5.41
CA TYR A 485 26.38 23.91 4.52
C TYR A 485 25.49 23.04 3.63
N GLN A 486 26.05 22.63 2.50
CA GLN A 486 25.47 21.67 1.57
C GLN A 486 26.49 20.59 1.23
N TRP A 487 26.00 19.48 0.68
CA TRP A 487 26.86 18.40 0.21
C TRP A 487 27.11 18.51 -1.29
N SER A 488 28.37 18.65 -1.67
CA SER A 488 28.81 18.49 -3.06
C SER A 488 29.16 17.04 -3.30
N ILE A 489 28.41 16.36 -4.17
CA ILE A 489 28.55 14.93 -4.44
C ILE A 489 29.32 14.74 -5.76
N SER A 490 30.51 14.17 -5.68
CA SER A 490 31.41 13.98 -6.83
C SER A 490 31.07 12.74 -7.66
N THR A 491 30.22 11.82 -7.17
CA THR A 491 29.85 10.58 -7.86
C THR A 491 28.33 10.45 -7.98
N ALA A 492 27.79 10.59 -9.20
CA ALA A 492 26.35 10.68 -9.47
C ALA A 492 25.53 9.47 -8.98
N GLY A 493 26.06 8.24 -9.08
CA GLY A 493 25.38 7.02 -8.61
C GLY A 493 25.21 6.92 -7.08
N LYS A 494 25.78 7.86 -6.32
CA LYS A 494 25.72 7.89 -4.85
C LYS A 494 24.89 9.06 -4.30
N ALA A 495 24.26 9.84 -5.18
CA ALA A 495 23.36 10.91 -4.79
C ALA A 495 22.13 10.41 -4.02
N VAL A 496 21.71 9.17 -4.27
CA VAL A 496 20.57 8.52 -3.59
C VAL A 496 20.76 8.44 -2.07
N LEU A 497 22.01 8.38 -1.59
CA LEU A 497 22.31 8.40 -0.15
C LEU A 497 21.96 9.74 0.52
N PHE A 498 21.85 10.82 -0.25
CA PHE A 498 21.52 12.16 0.23
C PHE A 498 20.03 12.49 0.07
N ASN A 499 19.21 11.50 -0.29
CA ASN A 499 17.73 11.61 -0.32
C ASN A 499 17.09 11.21 1.02
N LYS A 500 17.86 10.61 1.93
CA LYS A 500 17.42 10.16 3.25
C LYS A 500 18.36 10.71 4.31
N GLN A 501 17.83 11.06 5.48
CA GLN A 501 18.65 11.48 6.62
C GLN A 501 19.38 10.30 7.25
N LEU A 502 20.44 10.57 8.02
CA LEU A 502 21.26 9.55 8.69
C LEU A 502 20.45 8.53 9.49
N SER A 503 19.35 8.89 10.16
CA SER A 503 18.51 7.94 10.90
C SER A 503 17.94 6.82 10.03
N LYS A 504 17.67 7.10 8.75
CA LYS A 504 17.02 6.20 7.79
C LYS A 504 18.00 5.34 6.97
N HIS A 505 19.29 5.39 7.29
CA HIS A 505 20.34 4.65 6.57
C HIS A 505 20.72 3.34 7.28
N SER A 506 21.17 2.35 6.49
CA SER A 506 21.67 1.06 7.01
C SER A 506 23.10 1.18 7.52
N THR A 507 23.58 0.17 8.26
CA THR A 507 24.97 0.12 8.76
C THR A 507 25.99 0.25 7.62
N GLY A 508 25.74 -0.42 6.49
CA GLY A 508 26.59 -0.31 5.29
C GLY A 508 26.64 1.10 4.71
N ALA A 509 25.53 1.86 4.78
CA ALA A 509 25.50 3.26 4.36
C ALA A 509 26.31 4.15 5.32
N TYR A 510 26.32 3.90 6.63
CA TYR A 510 27.19 4.62 7.57
C TYR A 510 28.67 4.38 7.29
N ILE A 511 29.08 3.12 7.11
CA ILE A 511 30.47 2.76 6.77
C ILE A 511 30.88 3.47 5.47
N TYR A 512 29.99 3.46 4.47
CA TYR A 512 30.23 4.11 3.20
C TYR A 512 30.35 5.64 3.35
N LEU A 513 29.47 6.30 4.11
CA LEU A 513 29.54 7.74 4.36
C LEU A 513 30.81 8.10 5.14
N CYS A 514 31.18 7.30 6.15
CA CYS A 514 32.42 7.44 6.89
C CYS A 514 33.66 7.34 6.01
N ASN A 515 33.68 6.44 5.03
CA ASN A 515 34.83 6.24 4.14
C ASN A 515 34.81 7.18 2.94
N GLY A 516 33.63 7.66 2.54
CA GLY A 516 33.42 8.49 1.36
C GLY A 516 33.51 9.99 1.63
N VAL A 517 33.35 10.45 2.87
CA VAL A 517 33.45 11.88 3.21
C VAL A 517 34.87 12.40 2.92
N GLY A 518 34.97 13.49 2.15
CA GLY A 518 36.21 14.07 1.65
C GLY A 518 36.78 13.42 0.38
N VAL A 519 36.22 12.28 -0.07
CA VAL A 519 36.66 11.56 -1.28
C VAL A 519 35.57 11.57 -2.35
N HIS A 520 34.37 11.08 -2.00
CA HIS A 520 33.22 10.96 -2.91
C HIS A 520 32.23 12.11 -2.77
N PHE A 521 32.22 12.78 -1.63
CA PHE A 521 31.41 13.97 -1.38
C PHE A 521 32.11 14.83 -0.33
N LYS A 522 31.82 16.12 -0.33
CA LYS A 522 32.38 17.06 0.64
C LYS A 522 31.37 18.12 1.04
N ALA A 523 31.56 18.69 2.22
CA ALA A 523 30.77 19.84 2.64
C ALA A 523 31.20 21.08 1.84
N VAL A 524 30.23 21.89 1.40
CA VAL A 524 30.42 23.20 0.77
C VAL A 524 29.53 24.23 1.47
N LEU A 525 29.92 25.50 1.45
CA LEU A 525 29.09 26.56 2.05
C LEU A 525 27.72 26.63 1.37
N GLY A 526 26.67 26.60 2.18
CA GLY A 526 25.30 26.78 1.71
C GLY A 526 24.98 28.26 1.49
N LYS A 527 23.92 28.57 0.73
CA LYS A 527 23.51 29.97 0.49
C LYS A 527 23.09 30.68 1.78
N GLY A 528 22.63 29.93 2.79
CA GLY A 528 22.34 30.45 4.14
C GLY A 528 23.57 30.91 4.93
N ALA A 529 24.80 30.65 4.47
CA ALA A 529 26.01 31.10 5.15
C ALA A 529 26.45 32.53 4.81
N ALA A 530 25.75 33.23 3.88
CA ALA A 530 26.13 34.57 3.42
C ALA A 530 26.03 35.67 4.50
N ASP A 531 25.26 35.43 5.57
CA ASP A 531 25.10 36.33 6.73
C ASP A 531 25.83 35.81 7.99
N TYR A 532 26.71 34.80 7.87
CA TYR A 532 27.35 34.13 9.01
C TYR A 532 28.69 34.77 9.37
N ASP A 533 28.72 35.62 10.41
CA ASP A 533 29.94 36.19 10.99
C ASP A 533 30.58 35.21 12.01
N PRO A 534 31.79 34.67 11.75
CA PRO A 534 32.44 33.70 12.65
C PRO A 534 32.96 34.29 13.97
N GLU A 535 33.10 35.61 14.11
CA GLU A 535 33.69 36.24 15.30
C GLU A 535 32.69 36.47 16.46
N MET A 536 31.38 36.36 16.21
CA MET A 536 30.34 36.77 17.19
C MET A 536 30.07 35.77 18.34
N ARG A 537 30.82 34.66 18.45
CA ARG A 537 30.59 33.64 19.50
C ARG A 537 31.73 33.37 20.49
N LEU A 538 32.92 33.95 20.33
CA LEU A 538 33.97 33.80 21.36
C LEU A 538 33.74 34.71 22.58
N VAL A 539 32.95 35.78 22.46
CA VAL A 539 32.68 36.75 23.55
C VAL A 539 31.37 36.47 24.28
N THR A 540 30.37 35.90 23.60
CA THR A 540 29.01 35.70 24.16
C THR A 540 28.92 34.49 25.10
N SER A 541 29.90 33.59 25.11
CA SER A 541 29.88 32.39 25.98
C SER A 541 30.28 32.66 27.44
N ILE A 542 30.92 33.80 27.76
CA ILE A 542 31.39 34.10 29.13
C ILE A 542 30.43 35.00 29.91
N ALA A 543 29.60 35.81 29.23
CA ALA A 543 28.76 36.82 29.90
C ALA A 543 27.29 36.42 30.14
N ALA A 544 26.80 35.32 29.54
CA ALA A 544 25.37 34.96 29.57
C ALA A 544 24.94 34.07 30.75
N PHE A 545 25.80 33.84 31.75
CA PHE A 545 25.44 33.05 32.94
C PHE A 545 24.64 33.82 34.02
N ASP A 546 24.48 35.15 33.90
CA ASP A 546 23.97 35.99 35.01
C ASP A 546 22.74 36.88 34.69
N ALA A 547 21.85 36.50 33.76
CA ALA A 547 20.57 37.24 33.59
C ALA A 547 19.37 36.30 33.37
N PRO A 548 18.31 36.39 34.20
CA PRO A 548 17.14 35.51 34.08
C PRO A 548 16.12 36.10 33.12
N GLU A 549 16.17 35.69 31.84
CA GLU A 549 15.06 35.90 30.92
C GLU A 549 14.20 34.64 30.84
N LYS A 550 12.92 34.79 31.17
CA LYS A 550 11.87 33.77 31.01
C LYS A 550 11.66 33.44 29.53
N SER A 551 12.40 32.47 29.00
CA SER A 551 12.00 31.74 27.80
C SER A 551 11.14 30.55 28.21
N ILE A 552 10.03 30.33 27.51
CA ILE A 552 9.36 29.04 27.53
C ILE A 552 10.31 28.08 26.81
N GLU A 553 11.03 27.28 27.58
CA GLU A 553 11.94 26.25 27.09
C GLU A 553 11.13 25.24 26.27
N HIS A 554 11.41 25.14 24.97
CA HIS A 554 11.08 23.92 24.25
C HIS A 554 12.06 22.84 24.75
N PRO A 555 11.58 21.74 25.33
CA PRO A 555 12.46 20.73 25.91
C PRO A 555 13.38 20.12 24.84
N SER A 556 14.62 19.85 25.23
CA SER A 556 15.61 19.14 24.40
C SER A 556 15.06 17.77 24.00
N SER A 557 15.45 17.26 22.83
CA SER A 557 15.10 15.90 22.37
C SER A 557 15.44 14.83 23.43
N ASP A 558 16.49 15.04 24.22
CA ASP A 558 16.85 14.15 25.33
C ASP A 558 15.92 14.26 26.55
N THR A 559 15.41 15.46 26.85
CA THR A 559 14.42 15.69 27.92
C THR A 559 13.08 15.03 27.57
N ILE A 560 12.67 15.10 26.31
CA ILE A 560 11.44 14.47 25.81
C ILE A 560 11.58 12.94 25.84
N ALA A 561 12.76 12.41 25.54
CA ALA A 561 13.05 10.98 25.65
C ALA A 561 12.92 10.44 27.06
N GLU A 562 13.40 11.22 28.03
CA GLU A 562 13.29 10.88 29.44
C GLU A 562 11.84 10.90 29.89
N GLU A 563 11.07 11.92 29.47
CA GLU A 563 9.63 11.99 29.70
C GLU A 563 8.88 10.79 29.11
N TRP A 564 9.23 10.35 27.89
CA TRP A 564 8.63 9.16 27.28
C TRP A 564 9.01 7.87 27.99
N ARG A 565 10.26 7.74 28.46
CA ARG A 565 10.67 6.59 29.28
C ARG A 565 9.88 6.54 30.59
N GLU A 566 9.70 7.67 31.25
CA GLU A 566 8.90 7.74 32.47
C GLU A 566 7.42 7.39 32.23
N LYS A 567 6.81 7.96 31.18
CA LYS A 567 5.44 7.63 30.76
C LYS A 567 5.29 6.14 30.47
N PHE A 568 6.22 5.58 29.70
CA PHE A 568 6.24 4.15 29.42
C PHE A 568 6.33 3.30 30.69
N ASN A 569 7.25 3.63 31.61
CA ASN A 569 7.42 2.89 32.84
C ASN A 569 6.15 2.96 33.72
N ALA A 570 5.47 4.10 33.76
CA ALA A 570 4.20 4.26 34.46
C ALA A 570 3.07 3.42 33.83
N GLU A 571 3.00 3.39 32.50
CA GLU A 571 2.04 2.56 31.75
C GLU A 571 2.24 1.07 32.03
N VAL A 572 3.50 0.60 32.04
CA VAL A 572 3.84 -0.78 32.39
C VAL A 572 3.45 -1.12 33.82
N ALA A 573 3.82 -0.27 34.79
CA ALA A 573 3.48 -0.51 36.19
C ALA A 573 1.96 -0.59 36.41
N THR A 574 1.20 0.23 35.69
CA THR A 574 -0.26 0.19 35.72
C THR A 574 -0.79 -1.14 35.17
N ARG A 575 -0.23 -1.63 34.06
CA ARG A 575 -0.62 -2.94 33.49
C ARG A 575 -0.28 -4.10 34.44
N GLU A 576 0.92 -4.13 35.00
CA GLU A 576 1.35 -5.18 35.93
C GLU A 576 0.43 -5.22 37.17
N ALA A 577 0.04 -4.06 37.69
CA ALA A 577 -0.93 -3.97 38.79
C ALA A 577 -2.30 -4.53 38.40
N LEU A 578 -2.82 -4.17 37.21
CA LEU A 578 -4.10 -4.68 36.70
C LEU A 578 -4.06 -6.19 36.42
N GLU A 579 -2.92 -6.73 36.00
CA GLU A 579 -2.76 -8.16 35.75
C GLU A 579 -2.77 -8.97 37.07
N ILE A 580 -2.13 -8.45 38.12
CA ILE A 580 -2.21 -9.02 39.47
C ILE A 580 -3.66 -9.02 39.97
N GLU A 581 -4.37 -7.90 39.84
CA GLU A 581 -5.78 -7.79 40.22
C GLU A 581 -6.67 -8.76 39.41
N MET A 582 -6.42 -8.90 38.10
CA MET A 582 -7.15 -9.85 37.26
C MET A 582 -6.91 -11.31 37.70
N ILE A 583 -5.69 -11.66 38.11
CA ILE A 583 -5.38 -13.01 38.62
C ILE A 583 -6.12 -13.27 39.93
N GLU A 584 -6.17 -12.28 40.83
CA GLU A 584 -6.93 -12.35 42.09
C GLU A 584 -8.43 -12.56 41.81
N ILE A 585 -9.05 -11.72 40.97
CA ILE A 585 -10.45 -11.85 40.57
C ILE A 585 -10.75 -13.19 39.88
N LYS A 586 -9.84 -13.70 39.04
CA LYS A 586 -10.01 -15.03 38.42
C LYS A 586 -9.97 -16.15 39.46
N GLY A 587 -9.13 -16.03 40.48
CA GLY A 587 -9.10 -16.96 41.61
C GLY A 587 -10.42 -16.95 42.38
N GLU A 588 -10.89 -15.75 42.75
CA GLU A 588 -12.18 -15.57 43.45
C GLU A 588 -13.37 -16.11 42.63
N ASN A 589 -13.40 -15.86 41.32
CA ASN A 589 -14.45 -16.37 40.45
C ASN A 589 -14.43 -17.91 40.34
N ALA A 590 -13.26 -18.53 40.37
CA ALA A 590 -13.14 -19.98 40.37
C ALA A 590 -13.66 -20.59 41.69
N GLU A 591 -13.33 -19.96 42.83
CA GLU A 591 -13.85 -20.37 44.14
C GLU A 591 -15.38 -20.23 44.20
N LEU A 592 -15.92 -19.10 43.75
CA LEU A 592 -17.38 -18.88 43.67
C LEU A 592 -18.07 -19.89 42.76
N LEU A 593 -17.45 -20.25 41.62
CA LEU A 593 -18.01 -21.26 40.72
C LEU A 593 -18.08 -22.63 41.41
N THR A 594 -17.02 -23.02 42.14
CA THR A 594 -17.03 -24.28 42.91
C THR A 594 -18.03 -24.28 44.06
N GLU A 595 -18.25 -23.16 44.73
CA GLU A 595 -19.25 -23.03 45.79
C GLU A 595 -20.68 -23.12 45.21
N MET A 596 -20.93 -22.50 44.06
CA MET A 596 -22.21 -22.63 43.34
C MET A 596 -22.49 -24.06 42.89
N GLU A 597 -21.48 -24.78 42.37
CA GLU A 597 -21.61 -26.19 41.99
C GLU A 597 -21.93 -27.07 43.22
N ALA A 598 -21.24 -26.87 44.34
CA ALA A 598 -21.49 -27.60 45.58
C ALA A 598 -22.91 -27.35 46.16
N LEU A 599 -23.38 -26.10 46.14
CA LEU A 599 -24.73 -25.75 46.56
C LEU A 599 -25.81 -26.32 45.63
N HIS A 600 -25.52 -26.48 44.33
CA HIS A 600 -26.44 -27.13 43.40
C HIS A 600 -26.55 -28.64 43.70
N GLU A 601 -25.43 -29.31 44.00
CA GLU A 601 -25.43 -30.72 44.40
C GLU A 601 -26.17 -30.95 45.73
N GLU A 602 -26.04 -30.03 46.69
CA GLU A 602 -26.72 -30.12 48.00
C GLU A 602 -28.23 -29.85 47.91
N ASN A 603 -28.69 -29.04 46.94
CA ASN A 603 -30.13 -28.80 46.69
C ASN A 603 -30.80 -29.88 45.82
N GLU A 604 -30.04 -30.75 45.15
CA GLU A 604 -30.57 -31.90 44.40
C GLU A 604 -30.74 -33.17 45.27
N HIS A 605 -30.31 -33.14 46.54
CA HIS A 605 -30.58 -34.18 47.56
C HIS A 605 -31.73 -33.77 48.48
#